data_AF-A0A380ECX5-F1
#
_entry.id   AF-A0A380ECX5-F1
#
_cell.length_a   1.000
_cell.length_b   1.000
_cell.length_c   1.000
_cell.angle_alpha   90.00
_cell.angle_beta   90.00
_cell.angle_gamma   90.00
#
_symmetry.space_group_name_H-M   'P 1'
#
loop_
_entity.id
_entity.type
_entity.pdbx_description
1 polymer ?
#
loop_
_entity_poly.entity_id
_entity_poly.type
_entity_poly.pdbx_seq_one_letter_code
_entity_poly.pdbx_strand_id
1 'polypeptide(L)'
;MTKSVREALDHIIDRQGIADHIYQGYAKPATSPFNDKIPYIKEPKLTKQNIEQAKMLLAKDGYTKEHPLKIKLITYDGRPELSKIAQVLQSDAKKANIEIDIKSVDDIEGYLKTVLHGMQRCIVSEQFLVEIQVISLIKHIKKMVLLIKETTIIATSMI
;
A
#
# COMPACT_ATOMS: atom_id res chain seq x y z
N MET A 1 5.96 -3.25 15.86
CA MET A 1 5.77 -4.43 14.98
C MET A 1 7.11 -5.10 14.72
N THR A 2 7.16 -6.43 14.80
CA THR A 2 8.36 -7.25 14.54
C THR A 2 8.74 -7.25 13.06
N LYS A 3 9.95 -7.71 12.74
CA LYS A 3 10.41 -7.86 11.35
C LYS A 3 9.59 -8.92 10.60
N SER A 4 9.29 -10.06 11.22
CA SER A 4 8.56 -11.16 10.60
C SER A 4 7.14 -10.76 10.18
N VAL A 5 6.43 -9.97 10.99
CA VAL A 5 5.09 -9.45 10.62
C VAL A 5 5.17 -8.54 9.39
N ARG A 6 6.19 -7.68 9.29
CA ARG A 6 6.36 -6.83 8.09
C ARG A 6 6.63 -7.66 6.84
N GLU A 7 7.47 -8.69 6.94
CA GLU A 7 7.76 -9.61 5.84
C GLU A 7 6.51 -10.44 5.46
N ALA A 8 5.72 -10.86 6.44
CA ALA A 8 4.46 -11.57 6.18
C ALA A 8 3.47 -10.71 5.40
N LEU A 9 3.33 -9.43 5.78
CA LEU A 9 2.49 -8.48 5.04
C LEU A 9 2.97 -8.28 3.60
N ASP A 10 4.29 -8.23 3.38
CA ASP A 10 4.86 -8.11 2.03
C ASP A 10 4.51 -9.31 1.13
N HIS A 11 4.52 -10.51 1.70
CA HIS A 11 4.17 -11.77 1.02
C HIS A 11 2.69 -11.94 0.75
N ILE A 12 1.81 -11.19 1.41
CA ILE A 12 0.36 -11.26 1.17
C ILE A 12 -0.06 -10.45 -0.06
N ILE A 13 0.75 -9.49 -0.50
CA ILE A 13 0.38 -8.58 -1.59
C ILE A 13 0.67 -9.22 -2.95
N ASP A 14 -0.37 -9.52 -3.73
CA ASP A 14 -0.24 -9.87 -5.14
C ASP A 14 -0.11 -8.63 -6.03
N ARG A 15 1.13 -8.16 -6.15
CA ARG A 15 1.46 -6.97 -6.96
C ARG A 15 1.18 -7.15 -8.44
N GLN A 16 1.36 -8.37 -8.95
CA GLN A 16 1.15 -8.67 -10.36
C GLN A 16 -0.35 -8.73 -10.66
N GLY A 17 -1.11 -9.49 -9.86
CA GLY A 17 -2.56 -9.55 -9.99
C GLY A 17 -3.24 -8.19 -9.83
N ILE A 18 -2.77 -7.33 -8.93
CA ILE A 18 -3.28 -5.96 -8.79
C ILE A 18 -3.03 -5.15 -10.08
N ALA A 19 -1.81 -5.21 -10.64
CA ALA A 19 -1.48 -4.51 -11.87
C ALA A 19 -2.32 -4.99 -13.06
N ASP A 20 -2.53 -6.30 -13.17
CA ASP A 20 -3.22 -6.91 -14.29
C ASP A 20 -4.74 -6.75 -14.19
N HIS A 21 -5.33 -6.92 -13.00
CA HIS A 21 -6.79 -6.94 -12.82
C HIS A 21 -7.40 -5.61 -12.42
N ILE A 22 -6.73 -4.82 -11.57
CA ILE A 22 -7.28 -3.54 -11.09
C ILE A 22 -6.89 -2.42 -12.05
N TYR A 23 -5.63 -2.42 -12.49
CA TYR A 23 -5.11 -1.43 -13.43
C TYR A 23 -5.13 -1.90 -14.89
N GLN A 24 -5.70 -3.08 -15.20
CA GLN A 24 -5.88 -3.57 -16.57
C GLN A 24 -4.57 -3.59 -17.40
N GLY A 25 -3.43 -3.84 -16.75
CA GLY A 25 -2.11 -3.84 -17.40
C GLY A 25 -1.50 -2.45 -17.66
N TYR A 26 -2.20 -1.36 -17.29
CA TYR A 26 -1.66 0.01 -17.41
C TYR A 26 -0.66 0.37 -16.30
N ALA A 27 -0.50 -0.48 -15.28
CA ALA A 27 0.45 -0.28 -14.19
C ALA A 27 1.59 -1.30 -14.22
N LYS A 28 2.79 -0.85 -13.85
CA LYS A 28 3.93 -1.73 -13.59
C LYS A 28 3.96 -2.10 -12.10
N PRO A 29 4.08 -3.38 -11.72
CA PRO A 29 4.24 -3.80 -10.32
C PRO A 29 5.43 -3.12 -9.66
N ALA A 30 5.21 -2.51 -8.50
CA ALA A 30 6.27 -1.84 -7.75
C ALA A 30 7.16 -2.85 -7.01
N THR A 31 8.46 -2.82 -7.29
CA THR A 31 9.49 -3.62 -6.60
C THR A 31 10.16 -2.84 -5.47
N SER A 32 10.18 -1.52 -5.56
CA SER A 32 10.86 -0.59 -4.66
C SER A 32 9.93 0.56 -4.28
N PRO A 33 10.14 1.21 -3.11
CA PRO A 33 9.47 2.48 -2.80
C PRO A 33 9.85 3.62 -3.76
N PHE A 34 10.90 3.43 -4.56
CA PHE A 34 11.41 4.37 -5.54
C PHE A 34 11.06 3.95 -6.97
N ASN A 35 11.02 4.94 -7.86
CA ASN A 35 10.79 4.73 -9.29
C ASN A 35 12.03 4.13 -9.97
N ASP A 36 11.77 3.26 -10.95
CA ASP A 36 12.79 2.56 -11.76
C ASP A 36 13.67 3.49 -12.60
N LYS A 37 13.25 4.74 -12.82
CA LYS A 37 14.00 5.76 -13.57
C LYS A 37 15.09 6.45 -12.76
N ILE A 38 15.26 6.14 -11.48
CA ILE A 38 16.30 6.77 -10.66
C ILE A 38 17.63 6.03 -10.86
N PRO A 39 18.64 6.65 -11.52
CA PRO A 39 19.81 5.95 -12.06
C PRO A 39 20.73 5.31 -11.00
N TYR A 40 20.62 5.72 -9.73
CA TYR A 40 21.46 5.23 -8.64
C TYR A 40 20.78 4.17 -7.75
N ILE A 41 19.54 3.81 -8.05
CA ILE A 41 18.76 2.88 -7.23
C ILE A 41 18.68 1.53 -7.95
N LYS A 42 19.30 0.52 -7.35
CA LYS A 42 19.12 -0.87 -7.81
C LYS A 42 17.76 -1.36 -7.34
N GLU A 43 16.92 -1.74 -8.30
CA GLU A 43 15.63 -2.35 -7.96
C GLU A 43 15.81 -3.80 -7.52
N PRO A 44 15.20 -4.19 -6.38
CA PRO A 44 15.14 -5.59 -6.00
C PRO A 44 14.22 -6.36 -6.96
N LYS A 45 14.33 -7.69 -6.93
CA LYS A 45 13.39 -8.55 -7.68
C LYS A 45 11.98 -8.41 -7.10
N LEU A 46 10.98 -8.54 -7.97
CA LEU A 46 9.58 -8.54 -7.56
C LEU A 46 9.31 -9.68 -6.56
N THR A 47 8.85 -9.33 -5.36
CA THR A 47 8.34 -10.32 -4.40
C THR A 47 7.05 -10.92 -4.94
N LYS A 48 7.04 -12.24 -5.11
CA LYS A 48 5.81 -12.99 -5.44
C LYS A 48 4.96 -13.20 -4.19
N GLN A 49 3.64 -13.17 -4.36
CA GLN A 49 2.71 -13.50 -3.30
C GLN A 49 2.97 -14.93 -2.81
N ASN A 50 3.03 -15.11 -1.50
CA ASN A 50 3.16 -16.41 -0.85
C ASN A 50 2.43 -16.42 0.50
N ILE A 51 1.15 -16.82 0.46
CA ILE A 51 0.28 -16.87 1.64
C ILE A 51 0.78 -17.87 2.68
N GLU A 52 1.34 -19.00 2.26
CA GLU A 52 1.86 -20.02 3.19
C GLU A 52 3.10 -19.52 3.93
N GLN A 53 4.01 -18.82 3.23
CA GLN A 53 5.15 -18.18 3.87
C GLN A 53 4.70 -17.11 4.87
N ALA A 54 3.69 -16.30 4.53
CA ALA A 54 3.14 -15.31 5.43
C ALA A 54 2.57 -15.95 6.70
N LYS A 55 1.80 -17.04 6.59
CA LYS A 55 1.29 -17.80 7.75
C LYS A 55 2.42 -18.31 8.64
N MET A 56 3.47 -18.89 8.06
CA MET A 56 4.61 -19.40 8.83
C MET A 56 5.34 -18.29 9.58
N LEU A 57 5.51 -17.12 8.97
CA LEU A 57 6.12 -15.95 9.61
C LEU A 57 5.25 -15.40 10.75
N LEU A 58 3.93 -15.35 10.55
CA LEU A 58 2.98 -14.90 11.57
C LEU A 58 2.88 -15.86 12.76
N ALA A 59 2.91 -17.17 12.50
CA ALA A 59 2.88 -18.20 13.54
C ALA A 59 4.09 -18.12 14.47
N LYS A 60 5.28 -17.77 13.95
CA LYS A 60 6.50 -17.55 14.76
C LYS A 60 6.33 -16.42 15.78
N ASP A 61 5.50 -15.44 15.45
CA ASP A 61 5.23 -14.29 16.30
C ASP A 61 3.95 -14.48 17.13
N GLY A 62 3.38 -15.69 17.15
CA GLY A 62 2.21 -16.05 17.96
C GLY A 62 0.86 -15.74 17.33
N TYR A 63 0.81 -15.31 16.06
CA TYR A 63 -0.44 -15.06 15.36
C TYR A 63 -0.94 -16.33 14.69
N THR A 64 -2.09 -16.81 15.16
CA THR A 64 -2.73 -18.05 14.69
C THR A 64 -4.17 -17.78 14.24
N LYS A 65 -4.91 -18.82 13.83
CA LYS A 65 -6.34 -18.69 13.49
C LYS A 65 -7.20 -18.21 14.67
N GLU A 66 -6.82 -18.59 15.90
CA GLU A 66 -7.53 -18.23 17.13
C GLU A 66 -7.17 -16.82 17.59
N HIS A 67 -5.95 -16.39 17.28
CA HIS A 67 -5.43 -15.06 17.60
C HIS A 67 -4.94 -14.35 16.33
N PRO A 68 -5.86 -13.92 15.43
CA PRO A 68 -5.50 -13.28 14.18
C PRO A 68 -4.90 -11.90 14.41
N LEU A 69 -4.00 -11.48 13.51
CA LEU A 69 -3.45 -10.13 13.53
C LEU A 69 -4.51 -9.14 13.04
N LYS A 70 -4.93 -8.20 13.89
CA LYS A 70 -5.90 -7.16 13.53
C LYS A 70 -5.20 -5.90 13.05
N ILE A 71 -5.55 -5.44 11.85
CA ILE A 71 -5.00 -4.23 11.23
C ILE A 71 -6.15 -3.36 10.75
N LYS A 72 -6.01 -2.04 10.95
CA LYS A 72 -6.93 -1.05 10.35
C LYS A 72 -6.29 -0.50 9.09
N LEU A 73 -7.01 -0.58 7.98
CA LEU A 73 -6.60 -0.02 6.69
C LEU A 73 -7.52 1.16 6.36
N ILE A 74 -6.92 2.32 6.15
CA ILE A 74 -7.67 3.52 5.77
C ILE A 74 -7.65 3.66 4.25
N THR A 75 -8.82 3.88 3.66
CA THR A 75 -9.01 4.22 2.24
C THR A 75 -9.81 5.51 2.12
N TYR A 76 -9.91 6.05 0.90
CA TYR A 76 -10.70 7.25 0.62
C TYR A 76 -11.21 7.22 -0.83
N ASP A 77 -12.35 7.84 -1.08
CA ASP A 77 -13.06 7.69 -2.36
C ASP A 77 -12.49 8.53 -3.51
N GLY A 78 -11.53 9.41 -3.23
CA GLY A 78 -10.83 10.19 -4.25
C GLY A 78 -9.94 9.37 -5.21
N ARG A 79 -9.77 8.07 -4.96
CA ARG A 79 -9.09 7.10 -5.83
C ARG A 79 -9.86 5.76 -5.80
N PRO A 80 -10.76 5.48 -6.76
CA PRO A 80 -11.60 4.28 -6.71
C PRO A 80 -10.80 2.97 -6.77
N GLU A 81 -9.57 3.01 -7.29
CA GLU A 81 -8.65 1.86 -7.32
C GLU A 81 -8.22 1.44 -5.91
N LEU A 82 -8.06 2.39 -4.98
CA LEU A 82 -7.61 2.09 -3.61
C LEU A 82 -8.63 1.25 -2.85
N SER A 83 -9.92 1.55 -2.99
CA SER A 83 -10.98 0.77 -2.36
C SER A 83 -11.04 -0.65 -2.92
N LYS A 84 -10.81 -0.85 -4.22
CA LYS A 84 -10.70 -2.19 -4.83
C LYS A 84 -9.47 -2.94 -4.33
N ILE A 85 -8.31 -2.29 -4.28
CA ILE A 85 -7.07 -2.88 -3.75
C ILE A 85 -7.26 -3.29 -2.29
N ALA A 86 -7.86 -2.43 -1.46
CA ALA A 86 -8.12 -2.71 -0.06
C ALA A 86 -8.98 -3.97 0.13
N GLN A 87 -10.01 -4.17 -0.70
CA GLN A 87 -10.85 -5.36 -0.69
C GLN A 87 -10.07 -6.63 -1.08
N VAL A 88 -9.23 -6.56 -2.12
CA VAL A 88 -8.36 -7.68 -2.52
C VAL A 88 -7.40 -8.04 -1.39
N LEU A 89 -6.74 -7.03 -0.79
CA LEU A 89 -5.86 -7.23 0.35
C LEU A 89 -6.59 -7.83 1.55
N GLN A 90 -7.80 -7.37 1.87
CA GLN A 90 -8.59 -7.95 2.95
C GLN A 90 -8.90 -9.43 2.70
N SER A 91 -9.21 -9.80 1.45
CA SER A 91 -9.47 -11.19 1.07
C SER A 91 -8.21 -12.06 1.22
N ASP A 92 -7.06 -11.59 0.74
CA ASP A 92 -5.80 -12.34 0.80
C ASP A 92 -5.23 -12.42 2.22
N ALA A 93 -5.35 -11.34 2.98
CA ALA A 93 -4.95 -11.25 4.37
C ALA A 93 -5.74 -12.22 5.26
N LYS A 94 -7.05 -12.38 5.02
CA LYS A 94 -7.87 -13.37 5.72
C LYS A 94 -7.35 -14.79 5.53
N LYS A 95 -6.85 -15.13 4.34
CA LYS A 95 -6.22 -16.43 4.08
C LYS A 95 -4.98 -16.65 4.93
N ALA A 96 -4.27 -15.59 5.33
CA ALA A 96 -3.07 -15.63 6.16
C ALA A 96 -3.31 -15.41 7.67
N ASN A 97 -4.55 -15.46 8.15
CA ASN A 97 -4.94 -15.17 9.54
C ASN A 97 -4.72 -13.69 9.96
N ILE A 98 -4.84 -12.78 9.00
CA ILE A 98 -4.86 -11.34 9.26
C ILE A 98 -6.27 -10.81 9.02
N GLU A 99 -6.81 -10.10 10.01
CA GLU A 99 -8.09 -9.43 9.93
C GLU A 99 -7.88 -7.94 9.62
N ILE A 100 -8.28 -7.53 8.42
CA ILE A 100 -8.19 -6.12 7.98
C ILE A 100 -9.56 -5.46 8.11
N ASP A 101 -9.64 -4.45 8.98
CA ASP A 101 -10.78 -3.55 9.10
C ASP A 101 -10.57 -2.34 8.16
N ILE A 102 -11.38 -2.24 7.11
CA ILE A 102 -11.27 -1.17 6.11
C ILE A 102 -12.16 -0.01 6.54
N LYS A 103 -11.56 1.17 6.70
CA LYS A 103 -12.28 2.41 6.98
C LYS A 103 -12.10 3.39 5.82
N SER A 104 -13.19 3.73 5.15
CA SER A 104 -13.20 4.86 4.21
C SER A 104 -13.32 6.17 4.98
N VAL A 105 -12.56 7.18 4.57
CA VAL A 105 -12.66 8.54 5.10
C VAL A 105 -12.91 9.51 3.94
N ASP A 106 -13.88 10.41 4.13
CA ASP A 106 -14.22 11.42 3.12
C ASP A 106 -13.14 12.53 3.06
N ASP A 107 -12.72 13.01 4.23
CA ASP A 107 -11.65 14.00 4.38
C ASP A 107 -10.34 13.33 4.80
N ILE A 108 -9.56 12.89 3.81
CA ILE A 108 -8.23 12.32 4.03
C ILE A 108 -7.24 13.35 4.60
N GLU A 109 -7.35 14.64 4.25
CA GLU A 109 -6.41 15.66 4.69
C GLU A 109 -6.60 15.99 6.18
N GLY A 110 -7.84 16.18 6.61
CA GLY A 110 -8.17 16.35 8.04
C GLY A 110 -7.90 15.09 8.87
N TYR A 111 -8.15 13.91 8.31
CA TYR A 111 -7.81 12.65 8.96
C TYR A 111 -6.30 12.50 9.17
N LEU A 112 -5.50 12.71 8.11
CA LEU A 112 -4.04 12.68 8.20
C LEU A 112 -3.50 13.73 9.17
N LYS A 113 -4.06 14.94 9.18
CA LYS A 113 -3.66 15.99 10.13
C LYS A 113 -3.89 15.53 11.57
N THR A 114 -5.04 14.95 11.87
CA THR A 114 -5.38 14.42 13.20
C THR A 114 -4.43 13.29 13.61
N VAL A 115 -4.15 12.35 12.72
CA VAL A 115 -3.23 11.23 12.98
C VAL A 115 -1.80 11.74 13.22
N LEU A 116 -1.30 12.63 12.36
CA LEU A 116 0.06 13.17 12.47
C LEU A 116 0.25 14.03 13.74
N HIS A 117 -0.75 14.83 14.12
CA HIS A 117 -0.71 15.58 15.38
C HIS A 117 -0.83 14.65 16.61
N GLY A 118 -1.59 13.56 16.49
CA GLY A 118 -1.63 12.51 17.50
C GLY A 118 -0.28 11.80 17.67
N MET A 119 0.45 11.55 16.57
CA MET A 119 1.76 10.90 16.57
C MET A 119 2.89 11.80 17.12
N GLN A 120 2.76 13.13 17.08
CA GLN A 120 3.72 14.04 17.74
C GLN A 120 3.74 13.89 19.27
N ARG A 121 2.70 13.30 19.89
CA ARG A 121 2.71 12.92 21.31
C ARG A 121 3.41 11.58 21.61
N CYS A 122 3.74 10.80 20.58
CA CYS A 122 4.36 9.48 20.71
C CYS A 122 5.84 9.45 20.28
N ILE A 123 6.54 10.59 20.33
CA ILE A 123 7.99 10.65 20.08
C ILE A 123 8.75 10.11 21.32
N VAL A 124 8.65 8.80 21.56
CA VAL A 124 9.74 8.01 22.12
C VAL A 124 9.55 6.57 21.64
N SER A 125 10.63 5.98 21.13
CA SER A 125 10.79 4.63 20.56
C SER A 125 10.47 4.45 19.07
N GLU A 126 11.37 5.00 18.23
CA GLU A 126 12.21 4.20 17.32
C GLU A 126 11.66 2.82 16.87
N GLN A 127 10.62 2.78 16.02
CA GLN A 127 10.27 1.70 15.07
C GLN A 127 8.91 1.95 14.38
N PHE A 128 8.81 2.95 13.50
CA PHE A 128 7.61 3.14 12.67
C PHE A 128 7.99 3.34 11.20
N LEU A 129 8.38 2.24 10.55
CA LEU A 129 8.55 2.13 9.10
C LEU A 129 7.54 1.13 8.51
N VAL A 130 6.25 1.40 8.71
CA VAL A 130 5.17 0.72 7.98
C VAL A 130 4.25 1.72 7.27
N GLU A 131 4.25 3.00 7.64
CA GLU A 131 3.37 3.99 7.01
C GLU A 131 3.94 4.68 5.77
N ILE A 132 5.22 4.50 5.42
CA ILE A 132 5.82 5.24 4.29
C ILE A 132 5.48 4.64 2.91
N GLN A 133 5.12 3.35 2.80
CA GLN A 133 4.84 2.75 1.49
C GLN A 133 3.51 3.23 0.87
N VAL A 134 2.48 3.51 1.68
CA VAL A 134 1.20 4.02 1.16
C VAL A 134 1.31 5.50 0.77
N ILE A 135 2.06 6.30 1.52
CA ILE A 135 2.25 7.74 1.23
C ILE A 135 3.18 7.96 0.03
N SER A 136 4.21 7.13 -0.18
CA SER A 136 5.08 7.23 -1.36
C SER A 136 4.32 6.96 -2.67
N LEU A 137 3.40 5.98 -2.65
CA LEU A 137 2.55 5.64 -3.80
C LEU A 137 1.58 6.79 -4.13
N ILE A 138 1.00 7.45 -3.12
CA ILE A 138 0.10 8.61 -3.29
C ILE A 138 0.85 9.82 -3.87
N LYS A 139 2.11 10.04 -3.48
CA LYS A 139 2.92 11.17 -3.97
C LYS A 139 3.34 10.99 -5.43
N HIS A 140 3.56 9.76 -5.89
CA HIS A 140 3.86 9.45 -7.30
C HIS A 140 2.63 9.54 -8.21
N ILE A 141 1.46 9.10 -7.76
CA ILE A 141 0.22 9.20 -8.56
C ILE A 141 -0.21 10.66 -8.76
N LYS A 142 0.00 11.54 -7.76
CA LYS A 142 -0.32 12.99 -7.90
C LYS A 142 0.58 13.69 -8.93
N LYS A 143 1.85 13.27 -9.07
CA LYS A 143 2.80 13.84 -10.04
C LYS A 143 2.58 13.33 -11.47
N MET A 144 2.12 12.08 -11.63
CA MET A 144 1.83 11.49 -12.94
C MET A 144 0.51 12.02 -13.55
N VAL A 145 -0.52 12.28 -12.73
CA VAL A 145 -1.81 12.84 -13.19
C VAL A 145 -1.69 14.31 -13.62
N LEU A 146 -0.75 15.07 -13.06
CA LEU A 146 -0.56 16.49 -13.44
C LEU A 146 0.03 16.64 -14.85
N LEU A 147 0.95 15.75 -15.25
CA LEU A 147 1.60 15.77 -16.56
C LEU A 147 0.65 15.44 -17.73
N ILE A 148 -0.40 14.66 -17.48
CA ILE A 148 -1.39 14.27 -18.49
C ILE A 148 -2.38 15.43 -18.79
N LYS A 149 -2.64 16.29 -17.79
CA LYS A 149 -3.48 17.48 -18.00
C LYS A 149 -2.77 18.55 -18.83
N GLU A 150 -1.47 18.74 -18.66
CA GLU A 150 -0.72 19.73 -19.45
C GLU A 150 -0.61 19.33 -20.93
N THR A 151 -0.47 18.05 -21.26
CA THR A 151 -0.40 17.62 -22.68
C THR A 151 -1.75 17.69 -23.40
N THR A 152 -2.87 17.51 -22.67
CA THR A 152 -4.21 17.58 -23.26
C THR A 152 -4.64 19.02 -23.57
N ILE A 153 -4.18 20.00 -22.78
CA ILE A 153 -4.50 21.42 -23.01
C ILE A 153 -3.80 21.97 -24.27
N ILE A 154 -2.61 21.46 -24.61
CA ILE A 154 -1.85 21.91 -25.79
C ILE A 154 -2.48 21.36 -27.09
N ALA A 155 -3.09 20.17 -27.04
CA ALA A 155 -3.73 19.55 -28.20
C ALA A 155 -5.08 20.20 -28.59
N THR A 156 -5.80 20.79 -27.63
CA THR A 156 -7.09 21.47 -27.90
C THR A 156 -6.92 22.93 -28.35
N SER A 157 -5.73 23.52 -28.21
CA SER A 157 -5.46 24.90 -28.62
C SER A 157 -4.83 25.02 -30.02
N MET A 158 -4.72 23.92 -30.77
CA MET A 158 -4.16 23.89 -32.14
C MET A 158 -5.15 23.35 -33.20
N ILE A 159 -6.45 23.47 -32.94
CA ILE A 159 -7.53 23.25 -33.93
C ILE A 159 -8.39 24.51 -33.96
#